data_AF-A0A7C9EK31-F1
#
_entry.id   AF-A0A7C9EK31-F1
#
_cell.length_a   1.000
_cell.length_b   1.000
_cell.length_c   1.000
_cell.angle_alpha   90.00
_cell.angle_beta   90.00
_cell.angle_gamma   90.00
#
_symmetry.space_group_name_H-M   'P 1'
#
loop_
_entity.id
_entity.type
_entity.pdbx_description
1 polymer ?
#
loop_
_entity_poly.entity_id
_entity_poly.type
_entity_poly.pdbx_seq_one_letter_code
_entity_poly.pdbx_strand_id
1 'polypeptide(L)'
;SLHSNWAKLRQVLMFGAPGSRILVTTRIESVARKLGTKGDVYMLKDLTYEQSWLLFQKVAFRKGQEPGVEAIGKEIATMCRNVPLVIRIIGGILVDKYTVKEWRDFR
;
A
#
# COMPACT_ATOMS: atom_id res chain seq x y z
N SER A 1 22.99 -16.39 -13.18
CA SER A 1 22.48 -15.02 -13.42
C SER A 1 20.96 -14.99 -13.17
N LEU A 2 20.33 -13.82 -13.07
CA LEU A 2 18.87 -13.70 -12.89
C LEU A 2 18.09 -14.50 -13.95
N HIS A 3 18.56 -14.46 -15.20
CA HIS A 3 17.96 -15.18 -16.32
C HIS A 3 18.00 -16.71 -16.14
N SER A 4 19.14 -17.27 -15.70
CA SER A 4 19.26 -18.72 -15.48
C SER A 4 18.41 -19.21 -14.31
N ASN A 5 18.29 -18.41 -13.25
CA ASN A 5 17.49 -18.76 -12.08
C ASN A 5 15.98 -18.66 -12.39
N TRP A 6 15.58 -17.62 -13.13
CA TRP A 6 14.18 -17.49 -13.59
C TRP A 6 13.77 -18.61 -14.53
N ALA A 7 14.62 -19.02 -15.48
CA ALA A 7 14.31 -20.11 -16.39
C ALA A 7 14.07 -21.43 -15.65
N LYS A 8 14.91 -21.76 -14.65
CA LYS A 8 14.74 -22.94 -13.79
C LYS A 8 13.44 -22.87 -12.98
N LEU A 9 13.17 -21.72 -12.36
CA LEU A 9 11.94 -21.53 -11.58
C LEU A 9 10.69 -21.64 -12.46
N ARG A 10 10.71 -21.01 -13.64
CA ARG A 10 9.60 -21.06 -14.60
C ARG A 10 9.29 -22.49 -15.04
N GLN A 11 10.29 -23.34 -15.26
CA GLN A 11 10.04 -24.76 -15.60
C GLN A 11 9.20 -25.46 -14.53
N VAL A 12 9.49 -25.23 -13.24
CA VAL A 12 8.72 -25.82 -12.13
C VAL A 12 7.32 -25.22 -12.02
N LEU A 13 7.17 -23.93 -12.29
CA LEU A 13 5.87 -23.25 -12.17
C LEU A 13 4.90 -23.54 -13.34
N MET A 14 5.38 -24.09 -14.46
CA MET A 14 4.55 -24.39 -15.64
C MET A 14 3.73 -25.68 -15.50
N PHE A 15 3.89 -26.45 -14.42
CA PHE A 15 3.12 -27.68 -14.15
C PHE A 15 1.74 -27.43 -13.51
N GLY A 16 1.23 -26.20 -13.52
CA GLY A 16 -0.09 -25.87 -13.01
C GLY A 16 -1.23 -26.51 -13.83
N ALA A 17 -2.35 -26.79 -13.17
CA ALA A 17 -3.57 -27.24 -13.84
C ALA A 17 -4.06 -26.20 -14.87
N PRO A 18 -4.82 -26.60 -15.92
CA PRO A 18 -5.39 -25.66 -16.87
C PRO A 18 -6.12 -24.49 -16.19
N GLY A 19 -5.81 -23.27 -16.60
CA GLY A 19 -6.33 -22.04 -16.01
C GLY A 19 -5.48 -21.42 -14.88
N SER A 20 -4.44 -22.10 -14.40
CA SER A 20 -3.51 -21.54 -13.40
C SER A 20 -2.78 -20.29 -13.91
N ARG A 21 -2.50 -19.34 -13.01
CA ARG A 21 -1.79 -18.08 -13.32
C ARG A 21 -0.69 -17.79 -12.29
N ILE A 22 0.39 -17.17 -12.75
CA ILE A 22 1.50 -16.73 -11.92
C ILE A 22 1.49 -15.19 -11.89
N LEU A 23 1.46 -14.59 -10.70
CA LEU A 23 1.63 -13.16 -10.49
C LEU A 23 3.00 -12.90 -9.85
N VAL A 24 3.80 -12.05 -10.48
CA VAL A 24 5.11 -11.64 -9.95
C VAL A 24 5.07 -10.16 -9.62
N THR A 25 5.57 -9.79 -8.45
CA THR A 25 5.75 -8.40 -8.03
C THR A 25 7.23 -8.09 -7.87
N THR A 26 7.66 -6.90 -8.28
CA THR A 26 9.04 -6.43 -8.12
C THR A 26 9.05 -4.92 -8.02
N ARG A 27 10.04 -4.37 -7.30
CA ARG A 27 10.30 -2.92 -7.23
C ARG A 27 11.15 -2.42 -8.40
N ILE A 28 11.64 -3.32 -9.26
CA ILE A 28 12.57 -2.99 -10.35
C ILE A 28 11.88 -3.25 -11.70
N GLU A 29 11.55 -2.16 -12.41
CA GLU A 29 10.84 -2.23 -13.69
C GLU A 29 11.61 -3.05 -14.75
N SER A 30 12.93 -2.89 -14.81
CA SER A 30 13.77 -3.63 -15.75
C SER A 30 13.74 -5.14 -15.50
N VAL A 31 13.50 -5.58 -14.26
CA VAL A 31 13.27 -6.99 -13.94
C VAL A 31 11.90 -7.42 -14.46
N ALA A 32 10.84 -6.65 -14.19
CA ALA A 32 9.49 -6.96 -14.66
C ALA A 32 9.43 -7.17 -16.18
N ARG A 33 10.05 -6.26 -16.95
CA ARG A 33 10.11 -6.33 -18.42
C ARG A 33 10.88 -7.55 -18.94
N LYS A 34 11.93 -8.00 -18.21
CA LYS A 34 12.75 -9.16 -18.59
C LYS A 34 12.09 -10.51 -18.31
N LEU A 35 11.06 -10.57 -17.47
CA LEU A 35 10.42 -11.85 -17.09
C LEU A 35 9.56 -12.46 -18.22
N GLY A 36 9.32 -11.73 -19.31
CA GLY A 36 8.68 -12.25 -20.52
C GLY A 36 7.21 -12.63 -20.32
N THR A 37 6.51 -11.89 -19.47
CA THR A 37 5.06 -12.05 -19.24
C THR A 37 4.29 -11.70 -20.52
N LYS A 38 3.28 -12.50 -20.88
CA LYS A 38 2.34 -12.13 -21.94
C LYS A 38 1.45 -10.99 -21.42
N GLY A 39 1.70 -9.77 -21.88
CA GLY A 39 0.93 -8.57 -21.53
C GLY A 39 1.79 -7.45 -20.92
N ASP A 40 1.17 -6.29 -20.73
CA ASP A 40 1.84 -5.11 -20.18
C ASP A 40 2.15 -5.28 -18.69
N VAL A 41 3.31 -4.77 -18.28
CA VAL A 41 3.68 -4.66 -16.87
C VAL A 41 2.73 -3.67 -16.20
N TYR A 42 1.99 -4.12 -15.19
CA TYR A 42 1.16 -3.23 -14.40
C TYR A 42 2.03 -2.38 -13.46
N MET A 43 2.11 -1.09 -13.76
CA MET A 43 2.78 -0.12 -12.89
C MET A 43 1.83 0.25 -11.74
N LEU A 44 2.09 -0.32 -10.56
CA LEU A 44 1.33 -0.01 -9.36
C LEU A 44 1.50 1.48 -9.02
N LYS A 45 0.39 2.22 -9.02
CA LYS A 45 0.35 3.64 -8.66
C LYS A 45 0.09 3.80 -7.17
N ASP A 46 0.42 4.98 -6.65
CA ASP A 46 -0.03 5.40 -5.32
C ASP A 46 -1.56 5.50 -5.27
N LEU A 47 -2.10 5.58 -4.05
CA LEU A 47 -3.53 5.78 -3.85
C LEU A 47 -3.98 7.17 -4.33
N THR A 48 -5.26 7.31 -4.64
CA THR A 48 -5.86 8.65 -4.76
C THR A 48 -5.98 9.29 -3.38
N TYR A 49 -6.22 10.61 -3.33
CA TYR A 49 -6.50 11.30 -2.07
C TYR A 49 -7.69 10.68 -1.33
N GLU A 50 -8.76 10.34 -2.04
CA GLU A 50 -9.99 9.76 -1.48
C GLU A 50 -9.72 8.36 -0.92
N GLN A 51 -8.94 7.54 -1.65
CA GLN A 51 -8.55 6.21 -1.20
C GLN A 51 -7.63 6.27 0.03
N SER A 52 -6.69 7.23 0.05
CA SER A 52 -5.79 7.47 1.18
C SER A 52 -6.56 7.92 2.41
N TRP A 53 -7.49 8.86 2.25
CA TRP A 53 -8.34 9.34 3.33
C TRP A 53 -9.22 8.21 3.88
N LEU A 54 -9.85 7.42 3.01
CA LEU A 54 -10.65 6.27 3.43
C LEU A 54 -9.81 5.23 4.21
N LEU A 55 -8.59 4.95 3.75
CA LEU A 55 -7.67 4.06 4.48
C LEU A 55 -7.28 4.65 5.83
N PHE A 56 -6.92 5.93 5.86
CA PHE A 56 -6.56 6.63 7.09
C PHE A 56 -7.70 6.59 8.12
N GLN A 57 -8.94 6.87 7.68
CA GLN A 57 -10.14 6.78 8.52
C GLN A 57 -10.28 5.39 9.16
N LYS A 58 -10.14 4.32 8.37
CA LYS A 58 -10.26 2.93 8.85
C LYS A 58 -9.21 2.58 9.90
N VAL A 59 -8.00 3.11 9.77
CA VAL A 59 -6.88 2.75 10.66
C VAL A 59 -6.87 3.63 11.91
N ALA A 60 -7.08 4.94 11.77
CA ALA A 60 -6.81 5.93 12.81
C ALA A 60 -8.02 6.30 13.69
N PHE A 61 -9.25 6.10 13.21
CA PHE A 61 -10.44 6.58 13.93
C PHE A 61 -11.16 5.47 14.70
N ARG A 62 -11.66 5.83 15.88
CA ARG A 62 -12.43 4.99 16.81
C ARG A 62 -13.60 5.79 17.40
N LYS A 63 -14.59 5.11 17.99
CA LYS A 63 -15.70 5.79 18.66
C LYS A 63 -15.20 6.54 19.89
N GLY A 64 -15.73 7.73 20.14
CA GLY A 64 -15.45 8.52 21.34
C GLY A 64 -14.34 9.56 21.19
N GLN A 65 -13.77 9.74 20.00
CA GLN A 65 -12.82 10.82 19.75
C GLN A 65 -13.52 12.19 19.74
N GLU A 66 -12.81 13.23 20.20
CA GLU A 66 -13.35 14.59 20.30
C GLU A 66 -13.79 15.15 18.93
N PRO A 67 -14.89 15.91 18.88
CA PRO A 67 -15.25 16.67 17.68
C PRO A 67 -14.06 17.53 17.21
N GLY A 68 -13.73 17.47 15.93
CA GLY A 68 -12.66 18.26 15.33
C GLY A 68 -11.36 17.50 15.06
N VAL A 69 -11.16 16.28 15.59
CA VAL A 69 -9.98 15.45 15.22
C VAL A 69 -9.93 15.12 13.73
N GLU A 70 -11.07 15.09 13.05
CA GLU A 70 -11.15 14.78 11.62
C GLU A 70 -10.40 15.80 10.75
N ALA A 71 -10.48 17.09 11.10
CA ALA A 71 -9.78 18.15 10.35
C ALA A 71 -8.26 17.94 10.42
N ILE A 72 -7.73 17.65 11.61
CA ILE A 72 -6.32 17.35 11.83
C ILE A 72 -5.93 16.05 11.12
N GLY A 73 -6.79 15.02 11.18
CA GLY A 73 -6.56 13.76 10.49
C GLY A 73 -6.44 13.91 8.98
N LYS A 74 -7.23 14.80 8.35
CA LYS A 74 -7.11 15.09 6.91
C LYS A 74 -5.75 15.71 6.58
N GLU A 75 -5.26 16.63 7.40
CA GLU A 75 -3.94 17.23 7.22
C GLU A 75 -2.80 16.20 7.41
N ILE A 76 -2.91 15.32 8.40
CA ILE A 76 -1.92 14.25 8.58
C ILE A 76 -1.97 13.25 7.42
N ALA A 77 -3.16 12.92 6.93
CA ALA A 77 -3.32 12.02 5.78
C ALA A 77 -2.66 12.57 4.51
N THR A 78 -2.68 13.89 4.29
CA THR A 78 -1.95 14.48 3.14
C THR A 78 -0.44 14.37 3.28
N MET A 79 0.11 14.46 4.51
CA MET A 79 1.54 14.24 4.77
C MET A 79 2.01 12.82 4.44
N CYS A 80 1.09 11.85 4.41
CA CYS A 80 1.41 10.46 4.05
C CYS A 80 1.69 10.25 2.55
N ARG A 81 1.51 11.29 1.71
CA ARG A 81 1.78 11.28 0.25
C ARG A 81 1.17 10.08 -0.48
N ASN A 82 -0.03 9.68 -0.08
CA ASN A 82 -0.78 8.56 -0.65
C ASN A 82 -0.10 7.18 -0.60
N VAL A 83 0.93 7.01 0.22
CA VAL A 83 1.63 5.72 0.38
C VAL A 83 0.88 4.85 1.41
N PRO A 84 0.28 3.71 1.01
CA PRO A 84 -0.54 2.90 1.92
C PRO A 84 0.16 2.48 3.21
N LEU A 85 1.46 2.15 3.11
CA LEU A 85 2.24 1.71 4.27
C LEU A 85 2.44 2.84 5.29
N VAL A 86 2.72 4.07 4.81
CA VAL A 86 2.90 5.25 5.69
C VAL A 86 1.58 5.57 6.40
N ILE A 87 0.46 5.55 5.66
CA ILE A 87 -0.88 5.76 6.21
C ILE A 87 -1.18 4.76 7.33
N ARG A 88 -0.87 3.47 7.13
CA ARG A 88 -1.11 2.44 8.16
C ARG A 88 -0.27 2.65 9.42
N ILE A 89 0.99 3.06 9.27
CA ILE A 89 1.88 3.31 10.40
C ILE A 89 1.36 4.52 11.20
N ILE A 90 1.13 5.65 10.53
CA ILE A 90 0.69 6.88 11.19
C ILE A 90 -0.70 6.72 11.80
N GLY A 91 -1.65 6.16 11.05
CA GLY A 91 -2.98 5.90 11.57
C GLY A 91 -2.95 4.93 12.76
N GLY A 92 -2.04 3.94 12.75
CA GLY A 92 -1.87 3.02 13.86
C GLY A 92 -1.33 3.67 15.12
N ILE A 93 -0.51 4.73 15.00
CA ILE A 93 -0.04 5.52 16.15
C ILE A 93 -1.18 6.37 16.74
N LEU A 94 -2.07 6.87 15.88
CA LEU A 94 -3.17 7.77 16.25
C LEU A 94 -4.42 7.04 16.76
N VAL A 95 -4.50 5.72 16.58
CA VAL A 95 -5.71 4.93 16.88
C VAL A 95 -6.18 5.03 18.33
N ASP A 96 -5.24 5.22 19.26
CA ASP A 96 -5.48 5.32 20.70
C ASP A 96 -5.46 6.78 21.20
N LYS A 97 -5.51 7.76 20.29
CA LYS A 97 -5.57 9.19 20.61
C LYS A 97 -7.01 9.69 20.51
N TYR A 98 -7.49 10.36 21.55
CA TYR A 98 -8.89 10.74 21.67
C TYR A 98 -9.13 12.24 21.59
N THR A 99 -8.15 13.04 22.00
CA THR A 99 -8.32 14.50 22.12
C THR A 99 -7.74 15.24 20.93
N VAL A 100 -8.30 16.41 20.62
CA VAL A 100 -7.76 17.35 19.63
C VAL A 100 -6.31 17.72 19.96
N LYS A 101 -5.98 17.83 21.26
CA LYS A 101 -4.62 18.11 21.72
C LYS A 101 -3.64 17.00 21.33
N GLU A 102 -3.95 15.74 21.64
CA GLU A 102 -3.07 14.61 21.29
C GLU A 102 -2.83 14.49 19.78
N TRP A 103 -3.87 14.75 18.99
CA TRP A 103 -3.77 14.74 17.53
C TRP A 103 -2.94 15.91 17.00
N ARG A 104 -3.01 17.09 17.62
CA ARG A 104 -2.15 18.24 17.28
C ARG A 104 -0.71 18.02 17.72
N ASP A 105 -0.47 17.38 18.86
CA ASP A 105 0.87 17.09 19.35
C ASP A 105 1.61 16.09 18.43
N PHE A 106 0.87 15.28 17.68
CA PHE A 106 1.42 14.41 16.63
C PHE A 106 1.73 15.15 15.31
N ARG A 107 0.86 16.09 14.91
CA ARG A 107 0.90 16.78 13.60
C ARG A 107 2.08 17.76 13.52
#